data_AF-A0A7Y8H5T9-F1
#
_entry.id   AF-A0A7Y8H5T9-F1
#
_cell.length_a   1.000
_cell.length_b   1.000
_cell.length_c   1.000
_cell.angle_alpha   90.00
_cell.angle_beta   90.00
_cell.angle_gamma   90.00
#
_symmetry.space_group_name_H-M   'P 1'
#
loop_
_entity.id
_entity.type
_entity.pdbx_description
1 polymer ?
#
loop_
_entity_poly.entity_id
_entity_poly.type
_entity_poly.pdbx_seq_one_letter_code
_entity_poly.pdbx_strand_id
1 'polypeptide(L)' 'GYLVPAICQRTNHSKDAVERNIQDFEAVRLLSKKIDDLNTISLVTSLSKSVVSQYIDLLPVDL' A
#
# COMPACT_ATOMS: atom_id res chain seq x y z
N GLY A 1 -4.35 2.40 14.59
CA GLY A 1 -3.72 3.19 13.51
C GLY A 1 -3.49 4.62 13.96
N TYR A 2 -2.65 5.37 13.26
CA TYR A 2 -2.44 6.82 13.48
C TYR A 2 -3.39 7.64 12.59
N LEU A 3 -3.76 8.84 13.03
CA LEU A 3 -4.53 9.79 12.19
C LEU A 3 -3.62 10.39 11.11
N VAL A 4 -4.19 10.66 9.93
CA VAL A 4 -3.46 11.26 8.79
C VAL A 4 -2.65 12.51 9.17
N PRO A 5 -3.17 13.49 9.95
CA PRO A 5 -2.39 14.66 10.36
C PRO A 5 -1.14 14.30 11.18
N ALA A 6 -1.23 13.29 12.05
CA ALA A 6 -0.10 12.85 12.88
C ALA A 6 0.98 12.17 12.05
N ILE A 7 0.60 11.43 11.01
CA ILE A 7 1.54 10.82 10.06
C ILE A 7 2.23 11.93 9.25
N CYS A 8 1.47 12.89 8.71
CA CYS A 8 2.00 14.02 7.96
C CYS A 8 3.09 14.76 8.75
N GLN A 9 2.82 15.07 10.02
CA GLN A 9 3.75 15.75 10.91
C GLN A 9 5.03 14.94 11.17
N ARG A 10 4.91 13.62 11.36
CA ARG A 10 6.04 12.74 11.67
C ARG A 10 6.93 12.45 10.47
N THR A 11 6.33 12.35 9.28
CA THR A 11 7.05 11.95 8.06
C THR A 11 7.37 13.13 7.14
N ASN A 12 6.94 14.34 7.49
CA ASN A 12 7.07 15.54 6.65
C ASN A 12 6.50 15.34 5.23
N HIS A 13 5.33 14.70 5.14
CA HIS A 13 4.61 14.48 3.88
C HIS A 13 3.31 15.27 3.82
N SER A 14 2.84 15.53 2.60
CA SER A 14 1.52 16.14 2.41
C SER A 14 0.39 15.15 2.75
N LYS A 15 -0.76 15.70 3.11
CA LYS A 15 -1.98 14.92 3.38
C LYS A 15 -2.31 13.99 2.20
N ASP A 16 -2.33 14.50 0.99
CA ASP A 16 -2.66 13.74 -0.22
C ASP A 16 -1.66 12.60 -0.48
N ALA A 17 -0.38 12.80 -0.14
CA ALA A 17 0.62 11.74 -0.27
C ALA A 17 0.39 10.62 0.75
N VAL A 18 0.07 10.98 2.00
CA VAL A 18 -0.23 10.00 3.04
C VAL A 18 -1.52 9.24 2.72
N GLU A 19 -2.58 9.93 2.30
CA GLU A 19 -3.86 9.30 1.96
C GLU A 19 -3.73 8.35 0.76
N ARG A 20 -3.02 8.77 -0.29
CA ARG A 20 -2.73 7.90 -1.44
C ARG A 20 -1.96 6.65 -1.03
N ASN A 21 -0.88 6.78 -0.25
CA ASN A 21 -0.10 5.62 0.19
C ASN A 21 -0.95 4.65 1.02
N ILE A 22 -1.84 5.15 1.89
CA ILE A 22 -2.77 4.31 2.66
C ILE A 22 -3.74 3.58 1.74
N GLN A 23 -4.34 4.29 0.77
CA GLN A 23 -5.28 3.70 -0.18
C GLN A 23 -4.61 2.62 -1.06
N ASP A 24 -3.43 2.93 -1.59
CA ASP A 24 -2.65 2.01 -2.43
C ASP A 24 -2.26 0.74 -1.66
N PHE A 25 -1.81 0.90 -0.41
CA PHE A 25 -1.48 -0.22 0.46
C PHE A 25 -2.71 -1.11 0.74
N GLU A 26 -3.86 -0.52 1.08
CA GLU A 26 -5.08 -1.28 1.33
C GLU A 26 -5.59 -2.01 0.08
N ALA A 27 -5.44 -1.40 -1.10
CA ALA A 27 -5.76 -2.07 -2.36
C ALA A 27 -4.90 -3.31 -2.60
N VAL A 28 -3.56 -3.20 -2.41
CA VAL A 28 -2.64 -4.34 -2.53
C VAL A 28 -2.93 -5.42 -1.49
N ARG A 29 -3.21 -5.04 -0.23
CA ARG A 29 -3.59 -5.98 0.84
C ARG A 29 -4.87 -6.76 0.52
N LEU A 30 -5.86 -6.14 -0.11
CA LEU A 30 -7.11 -6.82 -0.47
C LEU A 30 -6.93 -7.74 -1.69
N LEU A 31 -6.15 -7.31 -2.69
CA LEU A 31 -5.91 -8.08 -3.90
C LEU A 31 -5.03 -9.30 -3.65
N SER A 32 -3.99 -9.17 -2.83
CA SER A 32 -3.06 -10.26 -2.48
C SER A 32 -3.73 -11.46 -1.82
N LYS A 33 -4.86 -11.26 -1.12
CA LYS A 33 -5.66 -12.36 -0.56
C LYS A 33 -6.30 -13.27 -1.61
N LYS A 34 -6.35 -12.84 -2.88
CA LYS A 34 -7.03 -13.55 -3.97
C LYS A 34 -6.14 -13.79 -5.19
N ILE A 35 -5.04 -13.04 -5.31
CA ILE A 35 -4.18 -13.00 -6.48
C ILE A 35 -2.73 -13.12 -5.97
N ASP A 36 -2.05 -14.20 -6.35
CA ASP A 36 -0.64 -14.44 -5.98
C ASP A 36 0.35 -13.90 -7.04
N ASP A 37 -0.16 -13.38 -8.16
CA ASP A 37 0.68 -12.80 -9.22
C ASP A 37 0.85 -11.27 -9.06
N LEU A 38 2.09 -10.87 -8.74
CA LEU A 38 2.48 -9.46 -8.60
C LEU A 38 2.25 -8.65 -9.89
N ASN A 39 2.34 -9.27 -11.07
CA ASN A 39 2.12 -8.55 -12.34
C ASN A 39 0.66 -8.13 -12.48
N THR A 40 -0.26 -9.03 -12.16
CA THR A 40 -1.69 -8.74 -12.16
C THR A 40 -2.05 -7.66 -11.15
N ILE A 41 -1.51 -7.73 -9.92
CA ILE A 41 -1.77 -6.68 -8.91
C ILE A 41 -1.24 -5.32 -9.37
N SER A 42 -0.02 -5.29 -9.94
CA SER A 42 0.57 -4.08 -10.52
C SER A 42 -0.29 -3.48 -11.62
N LEU A 43 -0.84 -4.31 -12.52
CA LEU A 43 -1.73 -3.86 -13.58
C LEU A 43 -3.04 -3.28 -13.02
N VAL A 44 -3.69 -3.96 -12.08
CA VAL A 44 -4.99 -3.56 -11.52
C VAL A 44 -4.88 -2.27 -10.71
N THR A 45 -3.82 -2.12 -9.94
CA THR A 45 -3.59 -0.93 -9.09
C THR A 45 -2.92 0.22 -9.84
N SER A 46 -2.42 -0.03 -11.05
CA SER A 46 -1.53 0.90 -11.79
C SER A 46 -0.26 1.30 -11.01
N LEU A 47 0.11 0.53 -9.98
CA LEU A 47 1.35 0.70 -9.23
C LEU A 47 2.49 -0.04 -9.93
N SER A 48 3.71 0.44 -9.75
CA SER A 48 4.89 -0.30 -10.21
C SER A 48 5.03 -1.62 -9.44
N LYS A 49 5.60 -2.65 -10.08
CA LYS A 49 5.87 -3.95 -9.43
C LYS A 49 6.73 -3.81 -8.17
N SER A 50 7.68 -2.87 -8.17
CA SER A 50 8.53 -2.60 -7.00
C SER A 50 7.72 -2.10 -5.81
N VAL A 51 6.78 -1.18 -6.03
CA VAL A 51 5.88 -0.67 -4.98
C VAL A 51 4.95 -1.76 -4.48
N VAL A 52 4.38 -2.57 -5.39
CA VAL A 52 3.55 -3.72 -4.99
C VAL A 52 4.34 -4.67 -4.11
N SER A 53 5.57 -5.06 -4.51
CA SER A 53 6.44 -5.93 -3.71
C SER A 53 6.68 -5.35 -2.31
N GLN A 54 7.05 -4.07 -2.21
CA GLN A 54 7.27 -3.40 -0.94
C GLN A 54 6.03 -3.44 -0.04
N TYR A 55 4.83 -3.28 -0.60
CA TYR A 55 3.59 -3.37 0.17
C TYR A 55 3.27 -4.80 0.61
N ILE A 56 3.54 -5.80 -0.22
CA ILE A 56 3.40 -7.22 0.16
C ILE A 56 4.36 -7.57 1.30
N ASP A 57 5.62 -7.11 1.23
CA ASP A 57 6.64 -7.36 2.26
C ASP A 57 6.27 -6.76 3.63
N LEU A 58 5.37 -5.77 3.67
CA LEU A 58 4.83 -5.17 4.89
C LEU A 58 3.62 -5.92 5.47
N LEU A 59 3.07 -6.90 4.75
CA LEU A 59 1.94 -7.70 5.23
C LEU A 59 2.41 -8.69 6.32
N PRO A 60 1.59 -8.93 7.35
CA PRO A 60 1.90 -9.95 8.34
C PRO A 60 1.89 -11.34 7.67
N VAL A 61 2.85 -12.18 8.05
CA VAL A 61 3.06 -13.54 7.50
C VAL A 61 1.90 -14.49 7.82
N ASP A 62 1.05 -14.14 8.79
CA ASP A 62 0.01 -15.01 9.34
C ASP A 62 -1.42 -14.75 8.78
N LEU A 63 -1.55 -14.22 7.55
CA LEU A 63 -2.86 -13.93 6.93
C LEU A 63 -3.38 -15.01 5.99
#